data_AF-A0A958FRC0-F1
#
_entry.id   AF-A0A958FRC0-F1
#
_cell.length_a   1.000
_cell.length_b   1.000
_cell.length_c   1.000
_cell.angle_alpha   90.00
_cell.angle_beta   90.00
_cell.angle_gamma   90.00
#
_symmetry.space_group_name_H-M   'P 1'
#
loop_
_entity.id
_entity.type
_entity.pdbx_description
1 polymer ?
#
loop_
_entity_poly.entity_id
_entity_poly.type
_entity_poly.pdbx_seq_one_letter_code
_entity_poly.pdbx_strand_id
1 'polypeptide(L)'
;MPQPHGLLHLLEQRVQLQEDLKSSLSKQQSLLVNNQMTEINEVVGEQLAILETIQEYENAWQQLLLSKFSPEELAMRPLPVTERFSLSETESMQAKRLQDQLKTILKVVAELRETNQLLMNRSLSFIRGLFRSIVDTADSGAVYRKDQKSKAANVLIDRTL
;
A
#
# COMPACT_ATOMS: atom_id res chain seq x y z
N MET A 1 15.09 15.76 33.76
CA MET A 1 15.11 16.33 32.39
C MET A 1 14.94 15.18 31.41
N PRO A 2 13.97 15.21 30.48
CA PRO A 2 13.81 14.12 29.51
C PRO A 2 14.98 14.18 28.52
N GLN A 3 15.64 13.04 28.31
CA GLN A 3 16.89 12.95 27.58
C GLN A 3 16.68 13.23 26.07
N PRO A 4 17.52 14.07 25.44
CA PRO A 4 17.44 14.38 24.00
C PRO A 4 17.55 13.14 23.10
N HIS A 5 18.12 12.04 23.60
CA HIS A 5 18.25 10.77 22.88
C HIS A 5 16.91 10.08 22.60
N GLY A 6 15.84 10.41 23.35
CA GLY A 6 14.52 9.80 23.14
C GLY A 6 13.88 10.20 21.81
N LEU A 7 14.09 11.43 21.33
CA LEU A 7 13.50 11.90 20.07
C LEU A 7 14.14 11.24 18.85
N LEU A 8 15.48 11.19 18.81
CA LEU A 8 16.19 10.55 17.71
C LEU A 8 15.86 9.06 17.63
N HIS A 9 15.89 8.38 18.78
CA HIS A 9 15.51 6.97 18.85
C HIS A 9 14.09 6.72 18.33
N LEU A 10 13.13 7.58 18.70
CA LEU A 10 11.77 7.48 18.18
C LEU A 10 11.71 7.74 16.67
N LEU A 11 12.47 8.70 16.13
CA LEU A 11 12.51 8.93 14.69
C LEU A 11 13.13 7.75 13.93
N GLU A 12 14.20 7.16 14.45
CA GLU A 12 14.83 5.96 13.89
C GLU A 12 13.88 4.77 13.89
N GLN A 13 13.18 4.54 15.02
CA GLN A 13 12.17 3.50 15.11
C GLN A 13 11.05 3.70 14.08
N ARG A 14 10.60 4.95 13.89
CA ARG A 14 9.58 5.27 12.88
C ARG A 14 10.06 4.98 11.46
N VAL A 15 11.30 5.36 11.16
CA VAL A 15 11.90 5.08 9.85
C VAL A 15 11.96 3.58 9.62
N GLN A 16 12.43 2.79 10.60
CA GLN A 16 12.51 1.34 10.49
C GLN A 16 11.14 0.71 10.22
N LEU A 17 10.11 1.08 10.98
CA LEU A 17 8.75 0.55 10.78
C LEU A 17 8.19 0.83 9.38
N GLN A 18 8.51 2.01 8.82
CA GLN A 18 8.08 2.36 7.48
C GLN A 18 8.90 1.65 6.40
N GLU A 19 10.18 1.36 6.64
CA GLU A 19 10.99 0.52 5.76
C GLU A 19 10.49 -0.93 5.75
N ASP A 20 10.12 -1.47 6.91
CA ASP A 20 9.55 -2.81 7.03
C ASP A 20 8.22 -2.90 6.26
N LEU A 21 7.35 -1.90 6.42
CA LEU A 21 6.10 -1.82 5.67
C LEU A 21 6.34 -1.73 4.16
N LYS A 22 7.29 -0.89 3.73
CA LYS A 22 7.69 -0.79 2.31
C LYS A 22 8.18 -2.13 1.77
N SER A 23 9.02 -2.83 2.52
CA SER A 23 9.55 -4.14 2.14
C SER A 23 8.42 -5.16 1.96
N SER A 24 7.51 -5.21 2.93
CA SER A 24 6.35 -6.10 2.89
C SER A 24 5.39 -5.78 1.73
N LEU A 25 5.14 -4.49 1.44
CA LEU A 25 4.36 -4.08 0.27
C LEU A 25 5.04 -4.43 -1.06
N SER A 26 6.36 -4.31 -1.14
CA SER A 26 7.14 -4.72 -2.32
C SER A 26 7.06 -6.23 -2.53
N LYS A 27 7.16 -7.01 -1.44
CA LYS A 27 6.98 -8.48 -1.45
C LYS A 27 5.59 -8.84 -1.95
N GLN A 28 4.53 -8.20 -1.43
CA GLN A 28 3.17 -8.39 -1.90
C GLN A 28 3.01 -8.08 -3.40
N GLN A 29 3.62 -7.00 -3.89
CA GLN A 29 3.59 -6.65 -5.31
C GLN A 29 4.18 -7.77 -6.18
N SER A 30 5.34 -8.29 -5.79
CA SER A 30 6.00 -9.41 -6.48
C SER A 30 5.10 -10.65 -6.51
N LEU A 31 4.50 -11.02 -5.38
CA LEU A 31 3.60 -12.17 -5.29
C LEU A 31 2.34 -12.00 -6.15
N LEU A 32 1.77 -10.79 -6.20
CA LEU A 32 0.63 -10.46 -7.06
C LEU A 32 0.98 -10.61 -8.54
N VAL A 33 2.16 -10.16 -8.96
CA VAL A 33 2.64 -10.30 -10.34
C VAL A 33 2.88 -11.78 -10.70
N ASN A 34 3.39 -12.57 -9.76
CA ASN A 34 3.68 -14.00 -9.96
C ASN A 34 2.48 -14.92 -9.70
N ASN A 35 1.30 -14.39 -9.37
CA ASN A 35 0.09 -15.14 -9.03
C ASN A 35 0.24 -16.12 -7.85
N GLN A 36 1.12 -15.83 -6.90
CA GLN A 36 1.38 -16.66 -5.72
C GLN A 36 0.38 -16.35 -4.58
N MET A 37 -0.90 -16.62 -4.82
CA MET A 37 -1.99 -16.20 -3.92
C MET A 37 -1.91 -16.77 -2.49
N THR A 38 -1.34 -17.97 -2.33
CA THR A 38 -1.20 -18.64 -1.01
C THR A 38 -0.27 -17.85 -0.09
N GLU A 39 0.81 -17.31 -0.64
CA GLU A 39 1.85 -16.55 0.08
C GLU A 39 1.40 -15.10 0.38
N ILE A 40 0.39 -14.58 -0.34
CA ILE A 40 -0.14 -13.24 -0.11
C ILE A 40 -0.78 -13.11 1.27
N ASN A 41 -1.44 -14.16 1.76
CA ASN A 41 -2.07 -14.13 3.09
C ASN A 41 -1.04 -13.98 4.21
N GLU A 42 0.11 -14.64 4.07
CA GLU A 42 1.22 -14.52 5.04
C GLU A 42 1.76 -13.09 5.05
N VAL A 43 1.98 -12.51 3.87
CA VAL A 43 2.45 -11.12 3.75
C VAL A 43 1.43 -10.12 4.29
N VAL A 44 0.14 -10.35 4.08
CA VAL A 44 -0.92 -9.50 4.67
C VAL A 44 -0.89 -9.59 6.20
N GLY A 45 -0.64 -10.77 6.76
CA GLY A 45 -0.42 -10.93 8.20
C GLY A 45 0.78 -10.13 8.71
N GLU A 46 1.92 -10.19 8.01
CA GLU A 46 3.10 -9.37 8.32
C GLU A 46 2.76 -7.87 8.28
N GLN A 47 2.01 -7.42 7.27
CA GLN A 47 1.59 -6.01 7.14
C GLN A 47 0.69 -5.56 8.30
N LEU A 48 -0.25 -6.40 8.74
CA LEU A 48 -1.11 -6.07 9.87
C LEU A 48 -0.32 -5.90 11.15
N ALA A 49 0.63 -6.80 11.45
CA ALA A 49 1.49 -6.68 12.62
C ALA A 49 2.37 -5.41 12.59
N ILE A 50 2.90 -5.05 11.41
CA ILE A 50 3.66 -3.81 11.24
C ILE A 50 2.76 -2.58 11.46
N LEU A 51 1.52 -2.59 10.94
CA LEU A 51 0.57 -1.49 11.13
C LEU A 51 0.12 -1.34 12.59
N GLU A 52 -0.08 -2.44 13.31
CA GLU A 52 -0.33 -2.42 14.76
C GLU A 52 0.83 -1.77 15.51
N THR A 53 2.07 -2.14 15.17
CA THR A 53 3.27 -1.56 15.78
C THR A 53 3.40 -0.07 15.45
N ILE A 54 3.06 0.35 14.23
CA ILE A 54 3.01 1.76 13.83
C ILE A 54 1.95 2.51 14.66
N GLN A 55 0.78 1.92 14.90
CA GLN A 55 -0.27 2.53 15.70
C GLN A 55 0.16 2.71 17.16
N GLU A 56 0.81 1.70 17.75
CA GLU A 56 1.38 1.79 19.09
C GLU A 56 2.43 2.90 19.19
N TYR A 57 3.32 2.98 18.19
CA TYR A 57 4.30 4.05 18.08
C TYR A 57 3.65 5.43 17.98
N GLU A 58 2.66 5.63 17.12
CA GLU A 58 1.98 6.93 16.96
C GLU A 58 1.24 7.35 18.24
N ASN A 59 0.67 6.38 18.98
CA ASN A 59 0.08 6.64 20.29
C ASN A 59 1.14 7.11 21.31
N ALA A 60 2.28 6.42 21.39
CA ALA A 60 3.39 6.81 22.27
C ALA A 60 3.96 8.18 21.89
N TRP A 61 4.09 8.43 20.58
CA TRP A 61 4.52 9.70 20.03
C TRP A 61 3.56 10.84 20.38
N GLN A 62 2.25 10.62 20.25
CA GLN A 62 1.23 11.61 20.63
C GLN A 62 1.26 11.91 22.14
N GLN A 63 1.44 10.89 22.99
CA GLN A 63 1.60 11.09 24.43
C GLN A 63 2.86 11.92 24.75
N LEU A 64 3.97 11.65 24.07
CA LEU A 64 5.19 12.45 24.21
C LEU A 64 4.95 13.90 23.80
N LEU A 65 4.27 14.13 22.68
CA LEU A 65 3.94 15.48 22.23
C LEU A 65 3.04 16.22 23.23
N LEU A 66 2.02 15.56 23.77
CA LEU A 66 1.15 16.13 24.82
C LEU A 66 1.92 16.47 26.11
N SER A 67 3.04 15.79 26.39
CA SER A 67 3.90 16.14 27.54
C SER A 67 4.76 17.39 27.32
N LYS A 68 4.84 17.88 26.08
CA LYS A 68 5.74 18.97 25.63
C LYS A 68 5.04 20.19 25.06
N PHE A 69 3.81 20.00 24.57
CA PHE A 69 3.01 21.02 23.91
C PHE A 69 1.63 21.07 24.53
N SER A 70 1.05 22.27 24.63
CA SER A 70 -0.36 22.37 25.03
C SER A 70 -1.27 21.82 23.92
N PRO A 71 -2.49 21.36 24.25
CA PRO A 71 -3.45 20.93 23.24
C PRO A 71 -3.74 22.00 22.18
N GLU A 72 -3.69 23.28 22.55
CA GLU A 72 -3.87 24.41 21.63
C GLU A 72 -2.68 24.56 20.67
N GLU A 73 -1.45 24.38 21.17
CA GLU A 73 -0.25 24.37 20.33
C GLU A 73 -0.29 23.20 19.34
N LEU A 74 -0.70 22.01 19.77
CA LEU A 74 -0.82 20.83 18.91
C LEU A 74 -1.84 20.98 17.77
N ALA A 75 -2.89 21.79 17.99
CA ALA A 75 -3.88 22.11 16.97
C ALA A 75 -3.30 23.03 15.87
N MET A 76 -2.28 23.82 16.17
CA MET A 76 -1.60 24.70 15.22
C MET A 76 -0.42 23.99 14.55
N ARG A 77 -0.73 23.08 13.61
CA ARG A 77 0.28 22.46 12.73
C ARG A 77 0.70 23.44 11.63
N PRO A 78 1.98 23.43 11.18
CA PRO A 78 3.06 22.53 11.56
C PRO A 78 3.76 22.92 12.87
N LEU A 79 4.12 21.90 13.67
CA LEU A 79 4.84 22.08 14.93
C LEU A 79 6.36 22.05 14.70
N PRO A 80 7.13 23.01 15.24
CA PRO A 80 8.59 22.95 15.22
C PRO A 80 9.09 21.98 16.30
N VAL A 81 8.82 20.69 16.12
CA VAL A 81 9.13 19.65 17.12
C VAL A 81 10.62 19.64 17.44
N THR A 82 11.51 19.81 16.46
CA THR A 82 12.97 19.80 16.67
C THR A 82 13.49 21.00 17.47
N GLU A 83 12.78 22.13 17.49
CA GLU A 83 13.22 23.36 18.19
C GLU A 83 12.92 23.31 19.70
N ARG A 84 11.91 22.53 20.10
CA ARG A 84 11.51 22.35 21.51
C ARG A 84 12.31 21.26 22.24
N PHE A 85 13.03 20.44 21.50
CA PHE A 85 14.00 19.50 22.06
C PHE A 85 15.37 20.17 22.01
N SER A 86 16.06 20.22 23.15
CA SER A 86 17.41 20.78 23.26
C SER A 86 18.42 19.83 22.59
N LEU A 87 18.36 19.74 21.26
CA LEU A 87 19.24 18.94 20.43
C LEU A 87 20.56 19.68 20.19
N SER A 88 21.66 18.96 20.19
CA SER A 88 22.92 19.43 19.63
C SER A 88 22.83 19.62 18.11
N GLU A 89 23.78 20.36 17.52
CA GLU A 89 23.83 20.59 16.07
C GLU A 89 23.90 19.28 15.27
N THR A 90 24.65 18.30 15.77
CA THR A 90 24.77 16.96 15.18
C THR A 90 23.44 16.19 15.24
N GLU A 91 22.77 16.20 16.40
CA GLU A 91 21.46 15.56 16.57
C GLU A 91 20.38 16.22 15.70
N SER A 92 20.43 17.55 15.56
CA SER A 92 19.52 18.31 14.70
C SER A 92 19.69 17.94 13.21
N MET A 93 20.94 17.83 12.73
CA MET A 93 21.22 17.35 11.38
C MET A 93 20.74 15.92 11.16
N GLN A 94 20.95 15.02 12.13
CA GLN A 94 20.48 13.63 12.06
C GLN A 94 18.95 13.55 12.03
N ALA A 95 18.25 14.31 12.89
CA ALA A 95 16.80 14.36 12.92
C ALA A 95 16.23 14.84 11.58
N LYS A 96 16.83 15.87 10.98
CA LYS A 96 16.43 16.37 9.65
C LYS A 96 16.63 15.31 8.57
N ARG A 97 17.76 14.62 8.56
CA ARG A 97 18.03 13.51 7.64
C ARG A 97 16.98 12.39 7.76
N LEU A 98 16.66 11.98 8.99
CA LEU A 98 15.64 10.96 9.24
C LEU A 98 14.24 11.40 8.78
N GLN A 99 13.88 12.67 8.98
CA GLN A 99 12.62 13.22 8.48
C GLN A 99 12.53 13.23 6.95
N ASP A 100 13.60 13.57 6.26
CA ASP A 100 13.62 13.56 4.79
C ASP A 100 13.62 12.13 4.22
N GLN A 101 14.30 11.20 4.89
CA GLN A 101 14.20 9.77 4.60
C GLN A 101 12.77 9.26 4.80
N LEU A 102 12.12 9.62 5.91
CA LEU A 102 10.74 9.25 6.21
C LEU A 102 9.76 9.75 5.14
N LYS A 103 9.87 11.01 4.70
CA LYS A 103 9.04 11.57 3.61
C LYS A 103 9.18 10.74 2.33
N THR A 104 10.42 10.36 2.00
CA THR A 104 10.71 9.55 0.81
C THR A 104 10.09 8.17 0.92
N ILE A 105 10.24 7.50 2.07
CA ILE A 105 9.67 6.17 2.31
C ILE A 105 8.14 6.21 2.26
N LEU A 106 7.51 7.18 2.92
CA LEU A 106 6.04 7.32 2.94
C LEU A 106 5.47 7.53 1.53
N LYS A 107 6.16 8.28 0.67
CA LYS A 107 5.78 8.42 -0.73
C LYS A 107 5.80 7.08 -1.45
N VAL A 108 6.87 6.30 -1.29
CA VAL A 108 6.99 4.96 -1.92
C VAL A 108 5.96 3.99 -1.36
N VAL A 109 5.70 3.99 -0.05
CA VAL A 109 4.64 3.17 0.59
C VAL A 109 3.28 3.49 -0.02
N ALA A 110 2.95 4.77 -0.22
CA ALA A 110 1.69 5.18 -0.84
C ALA A 110 1.56 4.67 -2.28
N GLU A 111 2.62 4.82 -3.09
CA GLU A 111 2.67 4.35 -4.48
C GLU A 111 2.54 2.82 -4.59
N LEU A 112 3.25 2.07 -3.72
CA LEU A 112 3.18 0.61 -3.67
C LEU A 112 1.78 0.13 -3.28
N ARG A 113 1.17 0.75 -2.26
CA ARG A 113 -0.19 0.41 -1.83
C ARG A 113 -1.20 0.62 -2.95
N GLU A 114 -1.14 1.77 -3.63
CA GLU A 114 -2.04 2.07 -4.75
C GLU A 114 -1.85 1.07 -5.90
N THR A 115 -0.60 0.75 -6.23
CA THR A 115 -0.28 -0.22 -7.28
C THR A 115 -0.79 -1.63 -6.93
N ASN A 116 -0.57 -2.09 -5.69
CA ASN A 116 -1.05 -3.39 -5.23
C ASN A 116 -2.57 -3.47 -5.26
N GLN A 117 -3.26 -2.41 -4.82
CA GLN A 117 -4.71 -2.32 -4.88
C GLN A 117 -5.23 -2.38 -6.33
N LEU A 118 -4.57 -1.70 -7.26
CA LEU A 118 -4.91 -1.75 -8.69
C LEU A 118 -4.74 -3.16 -9.27
N LEU A 119 -3.64 -3.85 -8.94
CA LEU A 119 -3.40 -5.23 -9.38
C LEU A 119 -4.49 -6.17 -8.88
N MET A 120 -4.83 -6.10 -7.60
CA MET A 120 -5.92 -6.90 -7.01
C MET A 120 -7.26 -6.63 -7.70
N ASN A 121 -7.62 -5.36 -7.91
CA ASN A 121 -8.87 -4.98 -8.56
C ASN A 121 -8.96 -5.48 -10.00
N ARG A 122 -7.85 -5.46 -10.74
CA ARG A 122 -7.76 -6.01 -12.11
C ARG A 122 -7.96 -7.52 -12.10
N SER A 123 -7.30 -8.24 -11.19
CA SER A 123 -7.45 -9.70 -11.05
C SER A 123 -8.89 -10.07 -10.71
N LEU A 124 -9.54 -9.37 -9.78
CA LEU A 124 -10.95 -9.60 -9.44
C LEU A 124 -11.90 -9.31 -10.62
N SER A 125 -11.63 -8.23 -11.37
CA SER A 125 -12.43 -7.86 -12.54
C SER A 125 -12.31 -8.91 -13.65
N PHE A 126 -11.10 -9.43 -13.88
CA PHE A 126 -10.86 -10.52 -14.82
C PHE A 126 -11.64 -11.79 -14.44
N ILE A 127 -11.58 -12.20 -13.16
CA ILE A 127 -12.32 -13.37 -12.65
C ILE A 127 -13.83 -13.18 -12.84
N ARG A 128 -14.38 -12.01 -12.51
CA ARG A 128 -15.80 -11.70 -12.74
C ARG A 128 -16.19 -11.79 -14.21
N GLY A 129 -15.32 -11.32 -15.11
CA GLY A 129 -15.51 -11.44 -16.55
C GLY A 129 -15.57 -12.90 -17.01
N LEU A 130 -14.67 -13.75 -16.49
CA LEU A 130 -14.69 -15.19 -16.78
C LEU A 130 -15.99 -15.86 -16.31
N PHE A 131 -16.44 -15.57 -15.09
CA PHE A 131 -17.70 -16.12 -14.57
C PHE A 131 -18.89 -15.66 -15.40
N ARG A 132 -18.95 -14.39 -15.78
CA ARG A 132 -20.03 -13.86 -16.63
C ARG A 132 -20.07 -14.59 -17.98
N SER A 133 -18.93 -14.78 -18.63
CA SER A 133 -18.87 -15.53 -19.89
C SER A 133 -19.34 -16.98 -19.73
N ILE A 134 -19.00 -17.65 -18.63
CA ILE A 134 -19.46 -19.01 -18.35
C ILE A 134 -20.98 -19.05 -18.17
N VAL A 135 -21.55 -18.12 -17.39
CA VAL A 135 -23.00 -18.02 -17.17
C VAL A 135 -23.73 -17.68 -18.46
N ASP A 136 -23.25 -16.68 -19.21
CA ASP A 136 -23.85 -16.28 -20.50
C ASP A 136 -23.80 -17.45 -21.52
N THR A 137 -22.78 -18.31 -21.47
CA THR A 137 -22.69 -19.52 -22.31
C THR A 137 -23.64 -20.62 -21.83
N ALA A 138 -23.81 -20.78 -20.51
CA ALA A 138 -24.72 -21.75 -19.91
C ALA A 138 -26.20 -21.38 -20.11
N ASP A 139 -26.53 -20.09 -20.09
CA ASP A 139 -27.86 -19.55 -20.42
C ASP A 139 -28.08 -19.41 -21.93
N SER A 140 -27.03 -19.45 -22.74
CA SER A 140 -27.18 -19.59 -24.18
C SER A 140 -27.75 -20.99 -24.47
N GLY A 141 -29.03 -21.05 -24.81
CA GLY A 141 -29.70 -22.21 -25.37
C GLY A 141 -29.15 -22.57 -26.75
N ALA A 142 -27.83 -22.70 -26.89
CA ALA A 142 -27.13 -23.19 -28.06
C ALA A 142 -27.35 -24.70 -28.18
N VAL A 143 -28.61 -25.06 -28.40
CA VAL A 143 -28.99 -26.34 -28.99
C VAL A 143 -28.24 -26.43 -30.31
N TYR A 144 -27.36 -27.42 -30.43
CA TYR A 144 -26.79 -27.84 -31.70
C TYR A 144 -27.96 -28.26 -32.61
N ARG A 145 -28.50 -27.32 -33.40
CA ARG A 145 -29.50 -27.62 -34.43
C ARG A 145 -28.76 -28.16 -35.64
N LYS A 146 -28.63 -29.48 -35.69
CA LYS A 146 -28.00 -30.24 -36.79
C LYS A 146 -28.63 -29.97 -38.17
N ASP A 147 -29.82 -29.36 -38.25
CA ASP A 147 -30.59 -29.29 -39.50
C ASP A 147 -30.98 -27.89 -39.99
N GLN A 148 -30.40 -26.80 -39.48
CA GLN A 148 -30.61 -25.49 -40.10
C GLN A 148 -29.47 -25.17 -41.06
N LYS A 149 -29.78 -25.33 -42.36
CA LYS A 149 -28.97 -24.87 -43.49
C LYS A 149 -28.37 -23.50 -43.17
N SER A 150 -27.07 -23.55 -42.89
CA SER A 150 -26.22 -22.41 -42.63
C SER A 150 -26.34 -21.42 -43.80
N LYS A 151 -26.93 -20.24 -43.55
CA LYS A 151 -26.72 -19.05 -44.40
C LYS A 151 -25.35 -18.42 -44.08
N ALA A 152 -24.29 -19.23 -43.98
CA ALA A 152 -22.91 -18.77 -44.00
C ALA A 152 -22.45 -18.66 -45.44
N ALA A 153 -22.93 -17.63 -46.13
CA ALA A 153 -22.37 -17.15 -47.39
C ALA A 153 -22.71 -15.67 -47.49
N ASN A 154 -21.92 -14.83 -46.81
CA ASN A 154 -21.63 -13.42 -47.18
C ASN A 154 -20.91 -12.66 -46.06
N VAL A 155 -19.86 -13.24 -45.50
CA VAL A 155 -18.74 -12.44 -44.98
C VAL A 155 -17.48 -13.07 -45.53
N LEU A 156 -17.33 -12.99 -46.85
CA LEU A 156 -16.02 -13.06 -47.48
C LEU A 156 -15.30 -11.79 -47.04
N ILE A 157 -14.24 -11.98 -46.26
CA ILE A 157 -13.26 -10.96 -45.96
C ILE A 157 -12.66 -10.55 -47.30
N ASP A 158 -12.93 -9.32 -47.73
CA ASP A 158 -12.23 -8.71 -48.85
C ASP A 158 -10.79 -8.42 -48.40
N ARG A 159 -9.85 -9.23 -48.90
CA ARG A 159 -8.40 -9.02 -48.77
C ARG A 159 -7.82 -8.89 -50.18
N THR A 160 -8.04 -7.74 -50.79
CA THR A 160 -7.18 -7.17 -51.83
C THR A 160 -6.61 -5.88 -51.25
N LEU A 161 -5.35 -5.86 -50.80
CA LEU A 161 -4.13 -5.59 -51.58
C LEU A 161 -4.22 -4.30 -52.37
#